data_AF-A0A354P6V1-F1
#
_entry.id   AF-A0A354P6V1-F1
#
_cell.length_a   1.000
_cell.length_b   1.000
_cell.length_c   1.000
_cell.angle_alpha   90.00
_cell.angle_beta   90.00
_cell.angle_gamma   90.00
#
_symmetry.space_group_name_H-M   'P 1'
#
loop_
_entity.id
_entity.type
_entity.pdbx_description
1 polymer ?
#
loop_
_entity_poly.entity_id
_entity_poly.type
_entity_poly.pdbx_seq_one_letter_code
_entity_poly.pdbx_strand_id
1 'polypeptide(L)'
;MNTVLRLQVFTASISLALIAGILSLPAFTADALTNARDYEPLFDQDTLLEPEMAIETEDALITRFGDRVRDRHAREPGAYDYYLAWYWEERTVGLEFVDRVAKGGKEIVINITSDSPLNKPNFRCFFRGINTVAEYHHNTVANEVAPNRYTTTIKHNSSERRELRIGDCMEFEFSPFLVSPQHGRKNYYGTTFLYVVGKGIVPWHGVGEKLDAQPLPESAWLGGGTTLPYQYSQEPLARFKQLASNIAPENAAKFMLGRRLHHTDFATGNHSEKGNPIYEEHIGKTGPQFIASSCVACHANNGRALPPEIGKPMLQSVIKVGSDKAGTPHALLGTAIQPQSVTGQPETSAYISNFEFTKGAYADGTSYELVKPLYQFDVAADFFSVRLTPQLVGLGLLEAIDEDTIAALADPDDADQDGISGRLRLVCDP
;
A
#
# COMPACT_ATOMS: atom_id res chain seq x y z
N MET A 1 -3.40 17.44 -32.50
CA MET A 1 -2.96 17.28 -31.09
C MET A 1 -2.83 15.80 -30.87
N ASN A 2 -1.60 15.29 -30.74
CA ASN A 2 -1.37 13.86 -30.53
C ASN A 2 -1.84 13.51 -29.13
N THR A 3 -2.98 12.83 -29.06
CA THR A 3 -3.54 12.28 -27.83
C THR A 3 -2.71 11.05 -27.46
N VAL A 4 -1.95 11.13 -26.37
CA VAL A 4 -1.16 10.01 -25.85
C VAL A 4 -2.09 9.13 -25.02
N LEU A 5 -2.15 7.83 -25.35
CA LEU A 5 -2.87 6.80 -24.61
C LEU A 5 -1.89 6.08 -23.66
N ARG A 6 -2.32 5.80 -22.43
CA ARG A 6 -1.60 5.17 -21.31
C ARG A 6 -2.43 4.02 -20.71
N LEU A 7 -1.84 3.13 -19.93
CA LEU A 7 -2.50 1.94 -19.38
C LEU A 7 -3.00 2.16 -17.94
N GLN A 8 -4.20 1.66 -17.60
CA GLN A 8 -4.67 1.51 -16.20
C GLN A 8 -5.30 0.13 -15.97
N VAL A 9 -4.97 -0.50 -14.85
CA VAL A 9 -5.40 -1.86 -14.47
C VAL A 9 -6.77 -1.83 -13.76
N PHE A 10 -7.79 -2.49 -14.33
CA PHE A 10 -9.04 -2.83 -13.62
C PHE A 10 -9.59 -4.20 -14.08
N THR A 11 -10.31 -4.86 -13.17
CA THR A 11 -10.74 -6.27 -13.22
C THR A 11 -11.71 -6.64 -14.34
N ALA A 12 -11.57 -7.89 -14.80
CA ALA A 12 -12.32 -8.56 -15.87
C ALA A 12 -13.84 -8.60 -15.66
N SER A 13 -14.58 -8.64 -16.77
CA SER A 13 -16.02 -8.92 -16.80
C SER A 13 -16.24 -10.35 -17.30
N ILE A 14 -16.88 -11.20 -16.47
CA ILE A 14 -17.31 -12.54 -16.87
C ILE A 14 -18.59 -12.39 -17.68
N SER A 15 -18.56 -12.74 -18.97
CA SER A 15 -19.76 -12.80 -19.82
C SER A 15 -20.19 -14.24 -19.99
N LEU A 16 -21.31 -14.63 -19.36
CA LEU A 16 -21.96 -15.92 -19.59
C LEU A 16 -22.84 -15.78 -20.85
N ALA A 17 -22.35 -16.21 -22.02
CA ALA A 17 -23.14 -16.18 -23.26
C ALA A 17 -23.69 -17.58 -23.60
N LEU A 18 -25.01 -17.68 -23.62
CA LEU A 18 -25.77 -18.83 -24.12
C LEU A 18 -25.75 -18.83 -25.67
N ILE A 19 -25.42 -19.97 -26.27
CA ILE A 19 -25.33 -20.19 -27.72
C ILE A 19 -26.72 -20.13 -28.38
N ALA A 20 -26.89 -19.27 -29.41
CA ALA A 20 -27.65 -19.56 -30.64
C ALA A 20 -27.57 -18.41 -31.68
N GLY A 21 -27.25 -18.75 -32.93
CA GLY A 21 -27.71 -18.00 -34.12
C GLY A 21 -26.63 -17.26 -34.92
N ILE A 22 -26.21 -17.89 -36.02
CA ILE A 22 -25.28 -17.38 -37.05
C ILE A 22 -25.84 -16.15 -37.77
N LEU A 23 -25.06 -15.07 -37.84
CA LEU A 23 -25.05 -14.11 -38.95
C LEU A 23 -23.65 -13.49 -39.06
N SER A 24 -23.00 -13.79 -40.17
CA SER A 24 -21.63 -13.39 -40.50
C SER A 24 -21.51 -11.88 -40.70
N LEU A 25 -20.60 -11.26 -39.96
CA LEU A 25 -19.97 -9.97 -40.29
C LEU A 25 -18.47 -10.20 -40.43
N PRO A 26 -17.75 -9.41 -41.26
CA PRO A 26 -16.42 -9.76 -41.71
C PRO A 26 -15.46 -9.85 -40.51
N ALA A 27 -14.69 -10.94 -40.50
CA ALA A 27 -13.59 -11.11 -39.57
C ALA A 27 -12.61 -9.95 -39.73
N PHE A 28 -12.51 -9.10 -38.70
CA PHE A 28 -11.27 -8.39 -38.47
C PHE A 28 -10.26 -9.46 -38.08
N THR A 29 -9.41 -9.84 -39.03
CA THR A 29 -8.24 -10.64 -38.75
C THR A 29 -7.42 -9.91 -37.71
N ALA A 30 -7.22 -10.54 -36.56
CA ALA A 30 -6.23 -10.16 -35.58
C ALA A 30 -4.87 -10.18 -36.27
N ASP A 31 -4.46 -9.05 -36.84
CA ASP A 31 -3.06 -8.79 -37.02
C ASP A 31 -2.46 -8.81 -35.62
N ALA A 32 -1.58 -9.78 -35.42
CA ALA A 32 -0.75 -9.88 -34.24
C ALA A 32 -0.22 -8.48 -33.92
N LEU A 33 -0.52 -8.00 -32.71
CA LEU A 33 0.06 -6.81 -32.09
C LEU A 33 1.58 -7.00 -32.03
N THR A 34 2.22 -6.78 -33.16
CA THR A 34 3.65 -6.93 -33.38
C THR A 34 4.23 -5.53 -33.46
N ASN A 35 4.95 -5.17 -32.41
CA ASN A 35 6.03 -4.17 -32.40
C ASN A 35 5.74 -2.71 -32.76
N ALA A 36 4.49 -2.25 -32.79
CA ALA A 36 4.17 -0.82 -32.74
C ALA A 36 3.14 -0.61 -31.62
N ARG A 37 3.57 -0.16 -30.43
CA ARG A 37 2.63 0.12 -29.36
C ARG A 37 1.76 1.31 -29.78
N ASP A 38 0.44 1.11 -29.90
CA ASP A 38 -0.56 2.18 -30.02
C ASP A 38 -0.71 3.00 -28.72
N TYR A 39 0.21 2.84 -27.76
CA TYR A 39 0.23 3.50 -26.47
C TYR A 39 1.67 3.76 -26.00
N GLU A 40 1.82 4.77 -25.16
CA GLU A 40 3.07 5.07 -24.46
C GLU A 40 2.98 4.44 -23.05
N PRO A 41 3.92 3.57 -22.66
CA PRO A 41 3.98 3.07 -21.28
C PRO A 41 4.09 4.23 -20.28
N LEU A 42 3.54 4.03 -19.08
CA LEU A 42 3.73 4.99 -18.00
C LEU A 42 5.14 4.86 -17.42
N PHE A 43 5.65 3.62 -17.37
CA PHE A 43 7.00 3.29 -16.95
C PHE A 43 7.68 2.53 -18.09
N ASP A 44 8.72 3.12 -18.66
CA ASP A 44 9.54 2.47 -19.68
C ASP A 44 10.83 1.90 -19.08
N GLN A 45 11.66 1.30 -19.94
CA GLN A 45 12.97 0.76 -19.56
C GLN A 45 13.95 1.81 -19.00
N ASP A 46 13.69 3.11 -19.22
CA ASP A 46 14.51 4.22 -18.74
C ASP A 46 13.99 4.77 -17.40
N THR A 47 12.85 4.26 -16.92
CA THR A 47 12.28 4.62 -15.62
C THR A 47 13.20 4.17 -14.49
N LEU A 48 13.59 5.11 -13.64
CA LEU A 48 14.41 4.80 -12.47
C LEU A 48 13.62 3.97 -11.46
N LEU A 49 14.00 2.70 -11.33
CA LEU A 49 13.42 1.77 -10.37
C LEU A 49 13.91 2.06 -8.95
N GLU A 50 13.15 1.59 -7.96
CA GLU A 50 13.64 1.58 -6.58
C GLU A 50 14.89 0.68 -6.46
N PRO A 51 15.84 1.02 -5.58
CA PRO A 51 17.05 0.23 -5.41
C PRO A 51 16.73 -1.17 -4.89
N GLU A 52 17.54 -2.16 -5.29
CA GLU A 52 17.40 -3.52 -4.77
C GLU A 52 17.51 -3.56 -3.24
N MET A 53 16.52 -4.21 -2.64
CA MET A 53 16.35 -4.33 -1.20
C MET A 53 17.18 -5.44 -0.58
N ALA A 54 17.51 -6.46 -1.37
CA ALA A 54 18.37 -7.56 -0.99
C ALA A 54 19.34 -7.84 -2.13
N ILE A 55 20.64 -7.79 -1.85
CA ILE A 55 21.71 -7.99 -2.84
C ILE A 55 22.67 -9.04 -2.31
N GLU A 56 22.89 -10.10 -3.09
CA GLU A 56 23.98 -11.02 -2.81
C GLU A 56 25.28 -10.53 -3.45
N THR A 57 26.31 -10.36 -2.63
CA THR A 57 27.68 -10.10 -3.09
C THR A 57 28.56 -11.32 -2.83
N GLU A 58 29.83 -11.25 -3.26
CA GLU A 58 30.81 -12.29 -2.93
C GLU A 58 31.02 -12.43 -1.41
N ASP A 59 30.91 -11.32 -0.67
CA ASP A 59 31.29 -11.24 0.75
C ASP A 59 30.10 -11.19 1.73
N ALA A 60 28.89 -10.86 1.28
CA ALA A 60 27.72 -10.73 2.14
C ALA A 60 26.38 -10.87 1.42
N LEU A 61 25.34 -11.13 2.20
CA LEU A 61 23.97 -10.73 1.85
C LEU A 61 23.74 -9.31 2.40
N ILE A 62 23.46 -8.34 1.53
CA ILE A 62 23.13 -6.97 1.91
C ILE A 62 21.62 -6.83 1.91
N THR A 63 21.02 -6.41 3.03
CA THR A 63 19.58 -6.10 3.11
C THR A 63 19.40 -4.64 3.52
N ARG A 64 18.70 -3.86 2.70
CA ARG A 64 18.36 -2.46 2.98
C ARG A 64 16.89 -2.35 3.29
N PHE A 65 16.48 -1.37 4.09
CA PHE A 65 15.07 -1.02 4.28
C PHE A 65 14.95 0.32 5.02
N GLY A 66 13.87 1.04 4.75
CA GLY A 66 13.47 2.22 5.48
C GLY A 66 12.55 1.89 6.65
N ASP A 67 12.58 2.73 7.68
CA ASP A 67 11.66 2.64 8.81
C ASP A 67 11.19 4.03 9.26
N ARG A 68 10.10 4.04 10.03
CA ARG A 68 9.51 5.21 10.67
C ARG A 68 9.59 5.10 12.19
N VAL A 69 9.56 6.24 12.84
CA VAL A 69 9.43 6.27 14.30
C VAL A 69 8.06 5.76 14.79
N ARG A 70 8.07 5.20 16.00
CA ARG A 70 6.93 4.67 16.77
C ARG A 70 6.92 5.29 18.17
N ASP A 71 5.73 5.42 18.77
CA ASP A 71 5.56 6.01 20.11
C ASP A 71 5.83 5.00 21.24
N ARG A 72 5.50 3.73 20.96
CA ARG A 72 5.57 2.57 21.86
C ARG A 72 6.22 1.38 21.18
N HIS A 73 6.39 0.28 21.92
CA HIS A 73 6.91 -0.99 21.39
C HIS A 73 5.82 -1.85 20.75
N ALA A 74 6.18 -2.74 19.81
CA ALA A 74 5.21 -3.53 19.03
C ALA A 74 4.27 -4.39 19.87
N ARG A 75 4.74 -4.84 21.04
CA ARG A 75 4.03 -5.73 21.95
C ARG A 75 3.35 -5.01 23.12
N GLU A 76 3.37 -3.68 23.12
CA GLU A 76 2.58 -2.87 24.04
C GLU A 76 1.20 -2.57 23.44
N PRO A 77 0.13 -2.55 24.26
CA PRO A 77 -1.19 -2.22 23.76
C PRO A 77 -1.30 -0.72 23.40
N GLY A 78 -1.71 -0.47 22.15
CA GLY A 78 -1.96 0.85 21.58
C GLY A 78 -0.71 1.67 21.28
N ALA A 79 -0.90 2.73 20.50
CA ALA A 79 0.13 3.74 20.18
C ALA A 79 1.38 3.18 19.48
N TYR A 80 1.25 2.09 18.73
CA TYR A 80 2.33 1.54 17.91
C TYR A 80 2.06 1.78 16.41
N ASP A 81 0.90 1.38 15.91
CA ASP A 81 0.54 1.48 14.50
C ASP A 81 -0.04 2.85 14.09
N TYR A 82 -0.41 3.70 15.04
CA TYR A 82 -0.80 5.07 14.72
C TYR A 82 0.37 5.92 14.19
N TYR A 83 0.05 7.11 13.67
CA TYR A 83 1.00 8.09 13.17
C TYR A 83 1.08 9.29 14.11
N LEU A 84 2.31 9.62 14.52
CA LEU A 84 2.63 10.77 15.38
C LEU A 84 2.41 12.08 14.65
N ALA A 85 2.06 13.17 15.35
CA ALA A 85 2.11 14.49 14.71
C ALA A 85 3.51 14.76 14.14
N TRP A 86 3.58 15.40 12.96
CA TRP A 86 4.84 15.69 12.25
C TRP A 86 5.62 14.45 11.80
N TYR A 87 4.96 13.33 11.53
CA TYR A 87 5.60 12.07 11.12
C TYR A 87 6.44 12.14 9.82
N TRP A 88 6.32 13.21 9.04
CA TRP A 88 7.08 13.44 7.81
C TRP A 88 8.37 14.23 8.00
N GLU A 89 8.67 14.70 9.22
CA GLU A 89 9.79 15.61 9.49
C GLU A 89 10.79 14.95 10.45
N GLU A 90 11.98 14.62 9.95
CA GLU A 90 13.09 14.04 10.72
C GLU A 90 12.74 12.69 11.39
N ARG A 91 11.72 11.99 10.87
CA ARG A 91 11.05 10.82 11.48
C ARG A 91 11.21 9.52 10.72
N THR A 92 12.12 9.51 9.75
CA THR A 92 12.49 8.34 8.97
C THR A 92 13.96 7.99 9.15
N VAL A 93 14.27 6.70 9.06
CA VAL A 93 15.63 6.17 9.11
C VAL A 93 15.81 5.12 8.02
N GLY A 94 17.05 4.98 7.54
CA GLY A 94 17.46 3.88 6.67
C GLY A 94 18.33 2.91 7.44
N LEU A 95 18.16 1.61 7.18
CA LEU A 95 19.02 0.57 7.72
C LEU A 95 19.59 -0.26 6.56
N GLU A 96 20.84 -0.68 6.71
CA GLU A 96 21.53 -1.62 5.84
C GLU A 96 22.21 -2.68 6.70
N PHE A 97 21.85 -3.94 6.50
CA PHE A 97 22.45 -5.09 7.16
C PHE A 97 23.40 -5.75 6.17
N VAL A 98 24.68 -5.77 6.49
CA VAL A 98 25.72 -6.47 5.75
C VAL A 98 25.97 -7.80 6.46
N ASP A 99 25.22 -8.83 6.07
CA ASP A 99 25.29 -10.17 6.64
C ASP A 99 26.38 -10.98 5.98
N ARG A 100 27.56 -11.00 6.62
CA ARG A 100 28.70 -11.79 6.17
C ARG A 100 28.56 -13.26 6.57
N VAL A 101 27.71 -13.59 7.55
CA VAL A 101 27.46 -14.98 7.96
C VAL A 101 26.86 -15.78 6.81
N ALA A 102 26.03 -15.14 5.99
CA ALA A 102 25.49 -15.69 4.75
C ALA A 102 26.56 -16.21 3.77
N LYS A 103 27.78 -15.66 3.82
CA LYS A 103 28.92 -16.01 2.95
C LYS A 103 30.11 -16.58 3.74
N GLY A 104 29.87 -17.16 4.92
CA GLY A 104 30.89 -17.85 5.73
C GLY A 104 31.70 -16.95 6.67
N GLY A 105 31.39 -15.66 6.74
CA GLY A 105 31.85 -14.74 7.76
C GLY A 105 31.21 -15.01 9.14
N LYS A 106 31.42 -14.09 10.08
CA LYS A 106 31.05 -14.27 11.50
C LYS A 106 30.21 -13.15 12.10
N GLU A 107 29.78 -12.20 11.27
CA GLU A 107 29.15 -10.99 11.77
C GLU A 107 28.14 -10.41 10.79
N ILE A 108 27.22 -9.63 11.35
CA ILE A 108 26.32 -8.75 10.63
C ILE A 108 26.65 -7.33 11.05
N VAL A 109 27.07 -6.51 10.09
CA VAL A 109 27.27 -5.07 10.31
C VAL A 109 25.97 -4.35 9.98
N ILE A 110 25.50 -3.51 10.88
CA ILE A 110 24.26 -2.76 10.72
C ILE A 110 24.64 -1.29 10.57
N ASN A 111 24.44 -0.75 9.38
CA ASN A 111 24.61 0.66 9.07
C ASN A 111 23.25 1.35 9.14
N ILE A 112 23.22 2.54 9.73
CA ILE A 112 22.00 3.32 9.94
C ILE A 112 22.23 4.73 9.40
N THR A 113 21.25 5.25 8.67
CA THR A 113 21.20 6.64 8.21
C THR A 113 19.96 7.32 8.77
N SER A 114 20.07 8.58 9.18
CA SER A 114 18.95 9.38 9.66
C SER A 114 18.88 10.74 8.97
N ASP A 115 17.70 11.34 8.95
CA ASP A 115 17.51 12.70 8.40
C ASP A 115 18.06 13.79 9.35
N SER A 116 18.19 13.46 10.63
CA SER A 116 18.63 14.39 11.68
C SER A 116 19.61 13.73 12.66
N PRO A 117 20.40 14.53 13.41
CA PRO A 117 21.35 14.01 14.37
C PRO A 117 20.70 13.24 15.53
N LEU A 118 21.28 12.09 15.88
CA LEU A 118 20.86 11.22 16.97
C LEU A 118 21.87 11.23 18.12
N ASN A 119 21.37 11.21 19.35
CA ASN A 119 22.15 11.09 20.58
C ASN A 119 22.01 9.68 21.16
N LYS A 120 23.08 8.89 21.07
CA LYS A 120 23.13 7.49 21.54
C LYS A 120 21.98 6.63 20.99
N PRO A 121 21.75 6.61 19.67
CA PRO A 121 20.70 5.78 19.09
C PRO A 121 20.89 4.31 19.45
N ASN A 122 19.79 3.65 19.80
CA ASN A 122 19.84 2.34 20.43
C ASN A 122 19.41 1.22 19.48
N PHE A 123 20.21 0.18 19.37
CA PHE A 123 19.89 -1.04 18.64
C PHE A 123 19.75 -2.19 19.62
N ARG A 124 18.59 -2.85 19.59
CA ARG A 124 18.29 -3.99 20.47
C ARG A 124 17.85 -5.18 19.62
N CYS A 125 18.33 -6.37 19.96
CA CYS A 125 17.99 -7.58 19.22
C CYS A 125 18.02 -8.86 20.07
N PHE A 126 17.45 -9.93 19.52
CA PHE A 126 17.15 -11.20 20.19
C PHE A 126 16.18 -10.98 21.36
N PHE A 127 14.89 -10.94 21.02
CA PHE A 127 13.80 -10.74 21.97
C PHE A 127 13.89 -11.71 23.16
N ARG A 128 13.56 -11.22 24.35
CA ARG A 128 13.60 -11.97 25.61
C ARG A 128 12.24 -12.00 26.32
N GLY A 129 11.59 -10.85 26.47
CA GLY A 129 10.21 -10.76 26.96
C GLY A 129 9.92 -11.26 28.38
N ILE A 130 10.90 -11.32 29.29
CA ILE A 130 10.69 -11.92 30.62
C ILE A 130 10.17 -10.88 31.62
N ASN A 131 10.81 -9.71 31.65
CA ASN A 131 10.51 -8.65 32.61
C ASN A 131 9.56 -7.59 32.02
N THR A 132 9.72 -7.29 30.72
CA THR A 132 8.87 -6.36 29.99
C THR A 132 8.63 -6.89 28.57
N VAL A 133 7.57 -6.40 27.93
CA VAL A 133 7.20 -6.78 26.55
C VAL A 133 8.13 -6.19 25.48
N ALA A 134 9.21 -5.51 25.88
CA ALA A 134 10.22 -4.92 25.01
C ALA A 134 11.65 -5.18 25.52
N GLU A 135 11.83 -6.32 26.18
CA GLU A 135 13.13 -6.77 26.69
C GLU A 135 13.87 -7.61 25.64
N TYR A 136 15.16 -7.36 25.48
CA TYR A 136 16.04 -8.02 24.52
C TYR A 136 17.32 -8.51 25.19
N HIS A 137 17.89 -9.62 24.71
CA HIS A 137 19.16 -10.15 25.20
C HIS A 137 20.36 -9.26 24.81
N HIS A 138 20.30 -8.61 23.66
CA HIS A 138 21.31 -7.67 23.19
C HIS A 138 20.72 -6.27 23.12
N ASN A 139 21.43 -5.30 23.71
CA ASN A 139 21.01 -3.90 23.73
C ASN A 139 22.26 -3.01 23.75
N THR A 140 22.48 -2.24 22.69
CA THR A 140 23.69 -1.44 22.51
C THR A 140 23.42 -0.09 21.87
N VAL A 141 24.33 0.86 22.05
CA VAL A 141 24.31 2.15 21.36
C VAL A 141 25.08 2.01 20.04
N ALA A 142 24.48 2.46 18.94
CA ALA A 142 25.15 2.52 17.65
C ALA A 142 26.15 3.70 17.64
N ASN A 143 27.35 3.44 17.12
CA ASN A 143 28.44 4.41 17.08
C ASN A 143 28.28 5.34 15.88
N GLU A 144 28.42 6.64 16.08
CA GLU A 144 28.46 7.60 14.97
C GLU A 144 29.79 7.48 14.22
N VAL A 145 29.73 7.29 12.90
CA VAL A 145 30.90 7.16 12.02
C VAL A 145 31.05 8.33 11.06
N ALA A 146 29.96 9.05 10.81
CA ALA A 146 29.89 10.30 10.09
C ALA A 146 28.59 11.02 10.48
N PRO A 147 28.42 12.32 10.18
CA PRO A 147 27.18 13.03 10.48
C PRO A 147 25.95 12.27 9.99
N ASN A 148 25.02 11.99 10.91
CA ASN A 148 23.78 11.24 10.67
C ASN A 148 23.99 9.81 10.13
N ARG A 149 25.18 9.23 10.35
CA ARG A 149 25.51 7.84 9.97
C ARG A 149 26.04 7.09 11.18
N TYR A 150 25.39 5.99 11.52
CA TYR A 150 25.69 5.19 12.70
C TYR A 150 25.93 3.74 12.32
N THR A 151 26.69 3.01 13.15
CA THR A 151 26.94 1.59 12.94
C THR A 151 26.98 0.79 14.24
N THR A 152 26.58 -0.47 14.16
CA THR A 152 26.81 -1.48 15.20
C THR A 152 27.09 -2.83 14.54
N THR A 153 27.64 -3.78 15.29
CA THR A 153 28.00 -5.10 14.75
C THR A 153 27.53 -6.20 15.69
N ILE A 154 26.82 -7.18 15.14
CA ILE A 154 26.36 -8.36 15.86
C ILE A 154 27.23 -9.54 15.45
N LYS A 155 27.83 -10.21 16.43
CA LYS A 155 28.71 -11.39 16.21
C LYS A 155 28.21 -12.67 16.89
N HIS A 156 27.29 -12.53 17.83
CA HIS A 156 26.79 -13.63 18.65
C HIS A 156 25.27 -13.59 18.76
N ASN A 157 24.65 -14.76 18.70
CA ASN A 157 23.27 -14.94 19.12
C ASN A 157 23.24 -14.93 20.65
N SER A 158 22.80 -13.80 21.22
CA SER A 158 22.83 -13.58 22.68
C SER A 158 21.75 -14.36 23.43
N SER A 159 20.70 -14.82 22.74
CA SER A 159 19.71 -15.74 23.32
C SER A 159 20.32 -17.13 23.50
N GLU A 160 20.98 -17.64 22.45
CA GLU A 160 21.57 -18.99 22.41
C GLU A 160 22.99 -19.07 22.99
N ARG A 161 23.61 -17.93 23.32
CA ARG A 161 24.97 -17.82 23.86
C ARG A 161 26.04 -18.48 22.99
N ARG A 162 25.95 -18.30 21.67
CA ARG A 162 26.89 -18.83 20.67
C ARG A 162 27.13 -17.86 19.52
N GLU A 163 28.10 -18.15 18.65
CA GLU A 163 28.29 -17.44 17.37
C GLU A 163 27.01 -17.48 16.52
N LEU A 164 26.83 -16.46 15.67
CA LEU A 164 25.75 -16.40 14.69
C LEU A 164 25.84 -17.55 13.69
N ARG A 165 24.68 -18.04 13.24
CA ARG A 165 24.56 -19.06 12.21
C ARG A 165 23.46 -18.68 11.22
N ILE A 166 23.59 -19.13 9.98
CA ILE A 166 22.50 -19.07 8.99
C ILE A 166 21.26 -19.72 9.59
N GLY A 167 20.11 -19.06 9.44
CA GLY A 167 18.83 -19.47 10.01
C GLY A 167 18.52 -18.90 11.40
N ASP A 168 19.46 -18.22 12.06
CA ASP A 168 19.18 -17.53 13.32
C ASP A 168 18.09 -16.47 13.14
N CYS A 169 17.06 -16.53 13.99
CA CYS A 169 15.99 -15.54 14.05
C CYS A 169 16.40 -14.38 14.97
N MET A 170 16.59 -13.20 14.40
CA MET A 170 16.96 -11.98 15.12
C MET A 170 15.82 -10.98 15.04
N GLU A 171 14.88 -11.06 15.99
CA GLU A 171 13.96 -9.94 16.23
C GLU A 171 14.78 -8.74 16.70
N PHE A 172 14.56 -7.57 16.09
CA PHE A 172 15.24 -6.35 16.48
C PHE A 172 14.31 -5.13 16.41
N GLU A 173 14.72 -4.09 17.13
CA GLU A 173 14.12 -2.77 17.10
C GLU A 173 15.25 -1.73 17.13
N PHE A 174 15.08 -0.64 16.38
CA PHE A 174 15.97 0.51 16.42
C PHE A 174 15.25 1.70 17.05
N SER A 175 15.88 2.36 18.01
CA SER A 175 15.31 3.53 18.68
C SER A 175 16.13 4.78 18.36
N PRO A 176 15.61 5.66 17.49
CA PRO A 176 16.25 6.94 17.21
C PRO A 176 15.95 7.93 18.34
N PHE A 177 17.01 8.47 18.92
CA PHE A 177 16.92 9.51 19.95
C PHE A 177 17.43 10.83 19.37
N LEU A 178 16.53 11.70 18.92
CA LEU A 178 16.82 12.94 18.22
C LEU A 178 17.47 13.97 19.16
N VAL A 179 18.46 14.71 18.67
CA VAL A 179 19.19 15.72 19.47
C VAL A 179 18.33 16.96 19.73
N SER A 180 17.84 17.58 18.65
CA SER A 180 17.09 18.84 18.68
C SER A 180 16.10 18.89 17.51
N PRO A 181 15.05 18.05 17.52
CA PRO A 181 14.10 18.01 16.43
C PRO A 181 13.32 19.31 16.33
N GLN A 182 12.97 19.72 15.11
CA GLN A 182 12.23 20.96 14.87
C GLN A 182 10.84 20.91 15.53
N HIS A 183 10.14 19.78 15.41
CA HIS A 183 8.87 19.51 16.08
C HIS A 183 8.87 18.16 16.80
N GLY A 184 7.88 17.94 17.68
CA GLY A 184 7.71 16.67 18.40
C GLY A 184 8.62 16.55 19.63
N ARG A 185 9.11 15.33 19.90
CA ARG A 185 9.95 15.01 21.06
C ARG A 185 11.25 14.34 20.66
N LYS A 186 12.15 14.10 21.63
CA LYS A 186 13.48 13.53 21.36
C LYS A 186 13.51 12.01 21.24
N ASN A 187 12.69 11.29 22.02
CA ASN A 187 12.82 9.84 22.13
C ASN A 187 11.70 9.13 21.38
N TYR A 188 12.09 8.21 20.49
CA TYR A 188 11.17 7.34 19.77
C TYR A 188 11.69 5.91 19.73
N TYR A 189 10.79 5.00 19.39
CA TYR A 189 11.09 3.63 19.03
C TYR A 189 10.95 3.45 17.52
N GLY A 190 11.26 2.26 17.03
CA GLY A 190 11.14 1.90 15.62
C GLY A 190 10.18 0.74 15.43
N THR A 191 10.01 0.31 14.19
CA THR A 191 9.29 -0.91 13.89
C THR A 191 10.07 -2.12 14.42
N THR A 192 9.36 -3.15 14.87
CA THR A 192 9.94 -4.41 15.30
C THR A 192 9.96 -5.32 14.09
N PHE A 193 11.16 -5.70 13.67
CA PHE A 193 11.39 -6.53 12.51
C PHE A 193 11.95 -7.89 12.92
N LEU A 194 11.80 -8.88 12.05
CA LEU A 194 12.54 -10.14 12.14
C LEU A 194 13.52 -10.22 10.99
N TYR A 195 14.80 -10.30 11.32
CA TYR A 195 15.86 -10.65 10.38
C TYR A 195 16.23 -12.13 10.55
N VAL A 196 16.21 -12.91 9.49
CA VAL A 196 16.73 -14.28 9.48
C VAL A 196 18.10 -14.26 8.83
N VAL A 197 19.12 -14.67 9.58
CA VAL A 197 20.51 -14.68 9.11
C VAL A 197 20.64 -15.55 7.85
N GLY A 198 21.19 -14.99 6.79
CA GLY A 198 21.28 -15.60 5.46
C GLY A 198 20.00 -15.57 4.61
N LYS A 199 18.92 -14.94 5.07
CA LYS A 199 17.65 -14.80 4.32
C LYS A 199 17.17 -13.34 4.22
N GLY A 200 17.41 -12.50 5.23
CA GLY A 200 16.96 -11.11 5.24
C GLY A 200 15.73 -10.85 6.12
N ILE A 201 15.03 -9.75 5.86
CA ILE A 201 13.81 -9.37 6.59
C ILE A 201 12.63 -10.25 6.17
N VAL A 202 11.89 -10.75 7.15
CA VAL A 202 10.69 -11.56 6.91
C VAL A 202 9.53 -11.12 7.82
N PRO A 203 8.27 -11.27 7.36
CA PRO A 203 7.11 -11.13 8.24
C PRO A 203 7.16 -12.19 9.35
N TRP A 204 6.69 -11.83 10.54
CA TRP A 204 6.89 -12.65 11.73
C TRP A 204 5.67 -12.77 12.63
N HIS A 205 5.69 -13.80 13.47
CA HIS A 205 4.79 -13.99 14.59
C HIS A 205 5.54 -14.62 15.77
N GLY A 206 5.11 -14.32 16.99
CA GLY A 206 5.57 -14.94 18.22
C GLY A 206 4.98 -16.34 18.41
N VAL A 207 5.83 -17.27 18.84
CA VAL A 207 5.49 -18.67 19.14
C VAL A 207 5.78 -18.99 20.60
N GLY A 208 4.95 -19.84 21.21
CA GLY A 208 5.11 -20.26 22.61
C GLY A 208 4.74 -19.16 23.62
N GLU A 209 4.92 -19.46 24.90
CA GLU A 209 4.52 -18.57 26.01
C GLU A 209 5.27 -17.23 26.00
N LYS A 210 6.53 -17.24 25.55
CA LYS A 210 7.36 -16.04 25.47
C LYS A 210 7.17 -15.24 24.19
N LEU A 211 6.35 -15.73 23.26
CA LEU A 211 6.18 -15.14 21.93
C LEU A 211 7.53 -14.98 21.21
N ASP A 212 8.34 -16.05 21.18
CA ASP A 212 9.62 -16.05 20.49
C ASP A 212 9.37 -15.84 18.98
N ALA A 213 10.01 -14.84 18.39
CA ALA A 213 9.72 -14.44 17.02
C ALA A 213 10.18 -15.50 16.03
N GLN A 214 9.25 -15.95 15.18
CA GLN A 214 9.47 -16.88 14.09
C GLN A 214 8.93 -16.28 12.78
N PRO A 215 9.50 -16.67 11.62
CA PRO A 215 8.94 -16.29 10.34
C PRO A 215 7.49 -16.76 10.24
N LEU A 216 6.61 -15.90 9.72
CA LEU A 216 5.27 -16.35 9.32
C LEU A 216 5.40 -17.44 8.26
N PRO A 217 4.55 -18.48 8.26
CA PRO A 217 4.51 -19.46 7.17
C PRO A 217 4.32 -18.76 5.82
N GLU A 218 5.03 -19.20 4.78
CA GLU A 218 4.96 -18.55 3.46
C GLU A 218 3.55 -18.59 2.85
N SER A 219 2.73 -19.58 3.22
CA SER A 219 1.30 -19.62 2.86
C SER A 219 0.47 -18.46 3.42
N ALA A 220 0.97 -17.73 4.42
CA ALA A 220 0.35 -16.54 4.98
C ALA A 220 0.88 -15.23 4.36
N TRP A 221 1.85 -15.30 3.44
CA TRP A 221 2.47 -14.12 2.81
C TRP A 221 1.63 -13.60 1.65
N LEU A 222 0.40 -13.18 1.93
CA LEU A 222 -0.55 -12.73 0.90
C LEU A 222 -0.05 -11.49 0.13
N GLY A 223 0.85 -10.70 0.70
CA GLY A 223 1.54 -9.59 0.03
C GLY A 223 2.99 -9.91 -0.35
N GLY A 224 3.37 -11.19 -0.39
CA GLY A 224 4.78 -11.59 -0.53
C GLY A 224 5.64 -10.99 0.58
N GLY A 225 6.83 -10.48 0.22
CA GLY A 225 7.74 -9.81 1.15
C GLY A 225 7.21 -8.51 1.78
N THR A 226 6.11 -7.95 1.26
CA THR A 226 5.45 -6.75 1.84
C THR A 226 4.43 -7.09 2.93
N THR A 227 4.21 -8.38 3.19
CA THR A 227 3.30 -8.85 4.24
C THR A 227 3.71 -8.26 5.58
N LEU A 228 2.76 -7.72 6.33
CA LEU A 228 3.03 -7.17 7.65
C LEU A 228 3.03 -8.27 8.73
N PRO A 229 3.90 -8.19 9.76
CA PRO A 229 3.90 -9.12 10.89
C PRO A 229 2.56 -9.19 11.64
N TYR A 230 2.34 -10.26 12.42
CA TYR A 230 1.16 -10.33 13.30
C TYR A 230 1.10 -9.11 14.23
N GLN A 231 -0.10 -8.55 14.44
CA GLN A 231 -0.27 -7.35 15.25
C GLN A 231 -0.41 -7.67 16.74
N TYR A 232 0.58 -7.25 17.53
CA TYR A 232 0.57 -7.40 18.98
C TYR A 232 0.03 -6.17 19.73
N SER A 233 -0.02 -5.00 19.08
CA SER A 233 -0.44 -3.74 19.71
C SER A 233 -1.95 -3.51 19.80
N GLN A 234 -2.78 -4.41 19.26
CA GLN A 234 -4.25 -4.31 19.29
C GLN A 234 -4.83 -3.06 18.59
N GLU A 235 -4.25 -2.64 17.47
CA GLU A 235 -4.70 -1.48 16.67
C GLU A 235 -5.21 -1.88 15.26
N PRO A 236 -6.23 -2.74 15.12
CA PRO A 236 -6.56 -3.40 13.84
C PRO A 236 -6.94 -2.42 12.72
N LEU A 237 -7.44 -1.23 13.07
CA LEU A 237 -7.82 -0.19 12.12
C LEU A 237 -6.63 0.46 11.39
N ALA A 238 -5.40 0.23 11.85
CA ALA A 238 -4.20 0.86 11.31
C ALA A 238 -3.42 -0.01 10.33
N ARG A 239 -3.80 -1.28 10.14
CA ARG A 239 -3.01 -2.28 9.42
C ARG A 239 -2.69 -1.91 7.97
N PHE A 240 -3.69 -1.46 7.22
CA PHE A 240 -3.54 -1.07 5.82
C PHE A 240 -2.88 0.29 5.60
N LYS A 241 -2.56 1.00 6.69
CA LYS A 241 -1.90 2.31 6.65
C LYS A 241 -0.38 2.25 6.83
N GLN A 242 0.19 1.08 7.08
CA GLN A 242 1.61 0.93 7.41
C GLN A 242 2.51 0.95 6.18
N LEU A 243 3.78 1.33 6.37
CA LEU A 243 4.82 1.05 5.37
C LEU A 243 5.02 -0.45 5.25
N ALA A 244 5.35 -0.89 4.03
CA ALA A 244 5.90 -2.24 3.84
C ALA A 244 7.23 -2.37 4.59
N SER A 245 7.46 -3.51 5.24
CA SER A 245 8.68 -3.74 6.04
C SER A 245 9.96 -3.84 5.21
N ASN A 246 9.82 -3.94 3.89
CA ASN A 246 10.91 -4.00 2.91
C ASN A 246 10.95 -2.77 1.98
N ILE A 247 10.36 -1.64 2.37
CA ILE A 247 10.41 -0.39 1.59
C ILE A 247 11.84 0.14 1.47
N ALA A 248 12.24 0.64 0.30
CA ALA A 248 13.55 1.28 0.11
C ALA A 248 13.78 2.44 1.09
N PRO A 249 14.99 2.61 1.68
CA PRO A 249 15.29 3.72 2.58
C PRO A 249 14.90 5.08 2.03
N GLU A 250 15.17 5.34 0.75
CA GLU A 250 14.84 6.58 0.06
C GLU A 250 13.34 6.81 -0.16
N ASN A 251 12.53 5.75 -0.07
CA ASN A 251 11.08 5.81 -0.27
C ASN A 251 10.33 5.98 1.06
N ALA A 252 10.96 5.77 2.21
CA ALA A 252 10.30 5.96 3.51
C ALA A 252 9.83 7.40 3.74
N ALA A 253 10.69 8.40 3.46
CA ALA A 253 10.33 9.81 3.58
C ALA A 253 9.26 10.22 2.55
N LYS A 254 9.38 9.72 1.30
CA LYS A 254 8.38 9.95 0.24
C LYS A 254 7.01 9.40 0.63
N PHE A 255 6.96 8.20 1.24
CA PHE A 255 5.73 7.64 1.79
C PHE A 255 5.11 8.58 2.82
N MET A 256 5.90 9.13 3.75
CA MET A 256 5.36 10.07 4.75
C MET A 256 4.80 11.34 4.12
N LEU A 257 5.50 11.90 3.14
CA LEU A 257 5.02 13.08 2.41
C LEU A 257 3.74 12.80 1.64
N GLY A 258 3.67 11.67 0.92
CA GLY A 258 2.46 11.23 0.23
C GLY A 258 1.31 11.01 1.21
N ARG A 259 1.59 10.43 2.38
CA ARG A 259 0.60 10.22 3.43
C ARG A 259 0.10 11.54 4.04
N ARG A 260 0.97 12.54 4.24
CA ARG A 260 0.59 13.89 4.67
C ARG A 260 -0.45 14.48 3.71
N LEU A 261 -0.16 14.43 2.41
CA LEU A 261 -1.08 14.87 1.36
C LEU A 261 -2.39 14.07 1.38
N HIS A 262 -2.31 12.75 1.51
CA HIS A 262 -3.46 11.84 1.54
C HIS A 262 -4.47 12.19 2.65
N HIS A 263 -3.95 12.64 3.80
CA HIS A 263 -4.73 13.02 4.98
C HIS A 263 -5.10 14.50 5.04
N THR A 264 -4.74 15.29 4.03
CA THR A 264 -5.05 16.73 3.93
C THR A 264 -6.43 16.95 3.32
N ASP A 265 -7.22 17.82 3.92
CA ASP A 265 -8.45 18.39 3.36
C ASP A 265 -8.10 19.55 2.42
N PHE A 266 -8.47 19.45 1.14
CA PHE A 266 -8.10 20.40 0.09
C PHE A 266 -8.97 21.67 0.10
N ALA A 267 -10.02 21.74 0.93
CA ALA A 267 -10.77 22.97 1.11
C ALA A 267 -10.09 23.85 2.17
N THR A 268 -9.67 23.23 3.28
CA THR A 268 -9.23 23.93 4.50
C THR A 268 -7.76 23.77 4.84
N GLY A 269 -7.05 22.83 4.20
CA GLY A 269 -5.68 22.43 4.52
C GLY A 269 -5.56 21.64 5.84
N ASN A 270 -6.66 21.40 6.56
CA ASN A 270 -6.62 20.65 7.82
C ASN A 270 -6.26 19.18 7.57
N HIS A 271 -5.60 18.56 8.55
CA HIS A 271 -5.37 17.12 8.52
C HIS A 271 -6.47 16.37 9.28
N SER A 272 -6.85 15.20 8.76
CA SER A 272 -7.74 14.25 9.45
C SER A 272 -7.13 13.67 10.73
N GLU A 273 -5.82 13.81 10.91
CA GLU A 273 -5.06 13.31 12.07
C GLU A 273 -4.71 14.42 13.05
N LYS A 274 -4.94 14.15 14.34
CA LYS A 274 -4.79 15.12 15.41
C LYS A 274 -3.34 15.57 15.58
N GLY A 275 -3.16 16.88 15.78
CA GLY A 275 -1.88 17.51 16.14
C GLY A 275 -1.00 17.90 14.97
N ASN A 276 -1.39 17.54 13.74
CA ASN A 276 -0.74 18.02 12.52
C ASN A 276 -1.17 19.45 12.19
N PRO A 277 -0.24 20.32 11.75
CA PRO A 277 -0.54 21.69 11.32
C PRO A 277 -1.40 21.71 10.06
N ILE A 278 -1.97 22.87 9.73
CA ILE A 278 -2.61 23.09 8.42
C ILE A 278 -1.55 23.02 7.32
N TYR A 279 -1.88 22.37 6.20
CA TYR A 279 -1.08 22.41 4.99
C TYR A 279 -1.56 23.55 4.07
N GLU A 280 -1.02 24.75 4.30
CA GLU A 280 -1.48 25.99 3.65
C GLU A 280 -1.44 25.92 2.12
N GLU A 281 -0.44 25.27 1.54
CA GLU A 281 -0.29 25.09 0.08
C GLU A 281 -1.48 24.38 -0.57
N HIS A 282 -2.31 23.66 0.19
CA HIS A 282 -3.45 22.88 -0.31
C HIS A 282 -4.82 23.49 0.00
N ILE A 283 -4.89 24.68 0.61
CA ILE A 283 -6.14 25.37 0.87
C ILE A 283 -6.81 25.79 -0.45
N GLY A 284 -8.14 25.64 -0.53
CA GLY A 284 -8.95 26.12 -1.66
C GLY A 284 -8.71 25.37 -2.99
N LYS A 285 -8.15 24.15 -2.94
CA LYS A 285 -7.89 23.31 -4.10
C LYS A 285 -9.03 22.33 -4.42
N THR A 286 -10.14 22.37 -3.69
CA THR A 286 -11.39 21.74 -4.14
C THR A 286 -11.96 22.50 -5.33
N GLY A 287 -12.50 21.78 -6.32
CA GLY A 287 -13.36 22.39 -7.34
C GLY A 287 -14.62 23.03 -6.69
N PRO A 288 -15.34 23.90 -7.42
CA PRO A 288 -16.57 24.52 -6.90
C PRO A 288 -17.62 23.48 -6.50
N GLN A 289 -17.69 22.39 -7.26
CA GLN A 289 -18.34 21.15 -6.93
C GLN A 289 -17.28 20.04 -6.90
N PHE A 290 -17.51 19.00 -6.11
CA PHE A 290 -16.54 17.92 -5.90
C PHE A 290 -17.21 16.64 -5.37
N ILE A 291 -16.46 15.54 -5.37
CA ILE A 291 -16.89 14.24 -4.82
C ILE A 291 -16.50 14.13 -3.34
N ALA A 292 -15.24 14.44 -3.02
CA ALA A 292 -14.69 14.45 -1.68
C ALA A 292 -13.61 15.52 -1.51
N SER A 293 -13.44 16.05 -0.30
CA SER A 293 -12.46 17.10 -0.01
C SER A 293 -11.07 16.57 0.37
N SER A 294 -10.93 15.26 0.63
CA SER A 294 -9.66 14.61 0.94
C SER A 294 -9.66 13.18 0.40
N CYS A 295 -8.47 12.60 0.19
CA CYS A 295 -8.35 11.24 -0.30
C CYS A 295 -8.95 10.23 0.70
N VAL A 296 -8.69 10.42 2.00
CA VAL A 296 -9.18 9.55 3.09
C VAL A 296 -10.68 9.62 3.33
N ALA A 297 -11.38 10.65 2.84
CA ALA A 297 -12.83 10.72 2.92
C ALA A 297 -13.50 9.59 2.12
N CYS A 298 -12.85 9.10 1.06
CA CYS A 298 -13.27 7.93 0.31
C CYS A 298 -12.45 6.67 0.68
N HIS A 299 -11.12 6.81 0.79
CA HIS A 299 -10.20 5.70 1.10
C HIS A 299 -10.01 5.51 2.60
N ALA A 300 -11.11 5.24 3.31
CA ALA A 300 -11.10 5.10 4.77
C ALA A 300 -10.08 4.02 5.21
N ASN A 301 -9.09 4.43 6.01
CA ASN A 301 -7.96 3.59 6.43
C ASN A 301 -7.22 2.87 5.29
N ASN A 302 -7.08 3.52 4.12
CA ASN A 302 -6.54 2.94 2.88
C ASN A 302 -7.35 1.75 2.33
N GLY A 303 -8.52 1.49 2.91
CA GLY A 303 -9.40 0.39 2.57
C GLY A 303 -10.44 0.76 1.50
N ARG A 304 -11.26 -0.23 1.19
CA ARG A 304 -12.44 -0.09 0.33
C ARG A 304 -13.54 0.64 1.10
N ALA A 305 -14.30 1.50 0.42
CA ALA A 305 -15.53 2.05 0.99
C ALA A 305 -16.58 0.95 1.18
N LEU A 306 -17.47 1.12 2.15
CA LEU A 306 -18.67 0.30 2.28
C LEU A 306 -19.83 1.00 1.56
N PRO A 307 -20.74 0.25 0.90
CA PRO A 307 -21.99 0.83 0.41
C PRO A 307 -22.74 1.52 1.56
N PRO A 308 -23.36 2.69 1.33
CA PRO A 308 -24.17 3.33 2.35
C PRO A 308 -25.45 2.52 2.62
N GLU A 309 -26.11 2.82 3.73
CA GLU A 309 -27.47 2.30 3.99
C GLU A 309 -28.43 2.70 2.87
N ILE A 310 -29.48 1.89 2.66
CA ILE A 310 -30.54 2.19 1.68
C ILE A 310 -31.12 3.58 1.93
N GLY A 311 -31.27 4.37 0.86
CA GLY A 311 -31.79 5.74 0.90
C GLY A 311 -30.80 6.79 1.44
N LYS A 312 -29.55 6.43 1.75
CA LYS A 312 -28.50 7.39 2.09
C LYS A 312 -27.65 7.78 0.87
N PRO A 313 -27.14 9.02 0.80
CA PRO A 313 -26.32 9.46 -0.32
C PRO A 313 -25.03 8.65 -0.48
N MET A 314 -24.66 8.37 -1.72
CA MET A 314 -23.43 7.65 -2.08
C MET A 314 -22.22 8.60 -2.19
N LEU A 315 -21.64 8.99 -1.05
CA LEU A 315 -20.52 9.96 -1.01
C LEU A 315 -19.11 9.35 -1.14
N GLN A 316 -18.99 8.02 -1.10
CA GLN A 316 -17.71 7.30 -1.22
C GLN A 316 -17.65 6.47 -2.51
N SER A 317 -18.28 6.97 -3.55
CA SER A 317 -18.32 6.35 -4.88
C SER A 317 -18.12 7.42 -5.94
N VAL A 318 -17.43 7.04 -7.01
CA VAL A 318 -17.43 7.82 -8.25
C VAL A 318 -18.53 7.26 -9.13
N ILE A 319 -19.54 8.06 -9.44
CA ILE A 319 -20.62 7.64 -10.32
C ILE A 319 -20.45 8.34 -11.66
N LYS A 320 -19.93 7.59 -12.64
CA LYS A 320 -19.82 8.06 -14.02
C LYS A 320 -21.21 8.03 -14.65
N VAL A 321 -21.53 9.06 -15.42
CA VAL A 321 -22.82 9.22 -16.11
C VAL A 321 -22.60 9.61 -17.56
N GLY A 322 -23.56 9.27 -18.42
CA GLY A 322 -23.58 9.65 -19.82
C GLY A 322 -25.00 9.82 -20.35
N SER A 323 -25.13 10.41 -21.53
CA SER A 323 -26.38 10.55 -22.26
C SER A 323 -26.71 9.34 -23.15
N ASP A 324 -25.75 8.44 -23.37
CA ASP A 324 -25.90 7.24 -24.18
C ASP A 324 -24.97 6.09 -23.70
N LYS A 325 -25.07 4.93 -24.37
CA LYS A 325 -24.22 3.75 -24.11
C LYS A 325 -22.74 3.97 -24.47
N ALA A 326 -22.44 4.96 -25.32
CA ALA A 326 -21.06 5.28 -25.70
C ALA A 326 -20.35 6.12 -24.63
N GLY A 327 -21.09 6.63 -23.64
CA GLY A 327 -20.55 7.45 -22.57
C GLY A 327 -20.39 8.92 -22.94
N THR A 328 -21.15 9.40 -23.94
CA THR A 328 -21.23 10.84 -24.26
C THR A 328 -21.63 11.61 -22.99
N PRO A 329 -21.01 12.77 -22.66
CA PRO A 329 -21.35 13.51 -21.46
C PRO A 329 -22.86 13.78 -21.32
N HIS A 330 -23.39 13.61 -20.12
CA HIS A 330 -24.76 13.96 -19.78
C HIS A 330 -24.95 15.48 -19.85
N ALA A 331 -26.07 15.94 -20.41
CA ALA A 331 -26.29 17.37 -20.68
C ALA A 331 -26.26 18.25 -19.42
N LEU A 332 -26.69 17.70 -18.27
CA LEU A 332 -26.69 18.41 -17.00
C LEU A 332 -25.57 17.99 -16.04
N LEU A 333 -25.09 16.74 -16.15
CA LEU A 333 -24.23 16.10 -15.14
C LEU A 333 -22.80 15.85 -15.65
N GLY A 334 -22.50 16.22 -16.91
CA GLY A 334 -21.22 15.95 -17.53
C GLY A 334 -20.87 14.46 -17.54
N THR A 335 -19.66 14.11 -17.09
CA THR A 335 -19.15 12.72 -17.15
C THR A 335 -19.21 11.98 -15.81
N ALA A 336 -19.55 12.67 -14.72
CA ALA A 336 -19.64 12.14 -13.38
C ALA A 336 -20.43 13.09 -12.47
N ILE A 337 -21.21 12.55 -11.55
CA ILE A 337 -21.94 13.38 -10.58
C ILE A 337 -20.99 14.00 -9.55
N GLN A 338 -21.28 15.23 -9.12
CA GLN A 338 -20.55 15.94 -8.08
C GLN A 338 -21.47 16.27 -6.89
N PRO A 339 -21.55 15.37 -5.89
CA PRO A 339 -22.54 15.43 -4.82
C PRO A 339 -22.20 16.43 -3.70
N GLN A 340 -21.08 17.14 -3.79
CA GLN A 340 -20.68 18.16 -2.83
C GLN A 340 -20.39 19.49 -3.52
N SER A 341 -20.57 20.59 -2.79
CA SER A 341 -20.28 21.94 -3.26
C SER A 341 -19.62 22.75 -2.17
N VAL A 342 -18.73 23.67 -2.56
CA VAL A 342 -18.12 24.64 -1.64
C VAL A 342 -19.16 25.67 -1.19
N THR A 343 -20.08 26.06 -2.09
CA THR A 343 -21.15 27.02 -1.80
C THR A 343 -22.46 26.63 -2.49
N GLY A 344 -23.60 26.93 -1.87
CA GLY A 344 -24.91 26.62 -2.45
C GLY A 344 -25.27 25.13 -2.42
N GLN A 345 -26.07 24.68 -3.37
CA GLN A 345 -26.52 23.30 -3.46
C GLN A 345 -25.57 22.45 -4.33
N PRO A 346 -25.32 21.18 -3.98
CA PRO A 346 -24.60 20.26 -4.85
C PRO A 346 -25.38 19.96 -6.14
N GLU A 347 -24.70 19.42 -7.14
CA GLU A 347 -25.26 19.13 -8.46
C GLU A 347 -26.44 18.15 -8.40
N THR A 348 -26.24 17.02 -7.72
CA THR A 348 -27.24 15.96 -7.55
C THR A 348 -26.78 14.95 -6.49
N SER A 349 -27.67 14.03 -6.08
CA SER A 349 -27.32 12.88 -5.25
C SER A 349 -27.77 11.56 -5.91
N ALA A 350 -27.09 10.50 -5.52
CA ALA A 350 -27.43 9.12 -5.88
C ALA A 350 -27.53 8.26 -4.63
N TYR A 351 -28.39 7.24 -4.69
CA TYR A 351 -28.79 6.40 -3.56
C TYR A 351 -28.86 4.94 -4.00
N ILE A 352 -28.63 4.04 -3.05
CA ILE A 352 -29.11 2.65 -3.19
C ILE A 352 -30.55 2.63 -2.70
N SER A 353 -31.49 2.30 -3.57
CA SER A 353 -32.92 2.24 -3.24
C SER A 353 -33.34 0.86 -2.73
N ASN A 354 -32.71 -0.20 -3.24
CA ASN A 354 -32.92 -1.58 -2.80
C ASN A 354 -31.80 -2.50 -3.31
N PHE A 355 -31.87 -3.79 -3.00
CA PHE A 355 -31.02 -4.84 -3.57
C PHE A 355 -31.87 -5.92 -4.25
N GLU A 356 -31.35 -6.44 -5.36
CA GLU A 356 -31.84 -7.63 -6.04
C GLU A 356 -30.88 -8.79 -5.74
N PHE A 357 -31.43 -9.97 -5.39
CA PHE A 357 -30.67 -11.14 -5.01
C PHE A 357 -30.85 -12.25 -6.05
N THR A 358 -29.74 -12.80 -6.54
CA THR A 358 -29.75 -13.94 -7.47
C THR A 358 -29.02 -15.12 -6.84
N LYS A 359 -29.71 -16.25 -6.67
CA LYS A 359 -29.12 -17.46 -6.10
C LYS A 359 -28.58 -18.37 -7.20
N GLY A 360 -27.50 -19.07 -6.90
CA GLY A 360 -26.92 -20.08 -7.77
C GLY A 360 -26.15 -21.14 -6.98
N ALA A 361 -25.48 -22.03 -7.70
CA ALA A 361 -24.55 -22.99 -7.12
C ALA A 361 -23.32 -23.11 -8.03
N TYR A 362 -22.15 -23.28 -7.40
CA TYR A 362 -20.92 -23.66 -8.08
C TYR A 362 -21.03 -25.09 -8.64
N ALA A 363 -20.09 -25.49 -9.49
CA ALA A 363 -20.08 -26.82 -10.12
C ALA A 363 -19.97 -27.98 -9.11
N ASP A 364 -19.43 -27.71 -7.91
CA ASP A 364 -19.36 -28.66 -6.79
C ASP A 364 -20.67 -28.74 -5.97
N GLY A 365 -21.69 -27.96 -6.34
CA GLY A 365 -22.98 -27.86 -5.65
C GLY A 365 -23.02 -26.85 -4.50
N THR A 366 -21.90 -26.20 -4.16
CA THR A 366 -21.86 -25.17 -3.13
C THR A 366 -22.72 -23.97 -3.55
N SER A 367 -23.68 -23.55 -2.72
CA SER A 367 -24.58 -22.43 -3.06
C SER A 367 -23.88 -21.07 -2.95
N TYR A 368 -24.24 -20.13 -3.81
CA TYR A 368 -23.88 -18.71 -3.70
C TYR A 368 -25.11 -17.81 -3.88
N GLU A 369 -24.99 -16.56 -3.43
CA GLU A 369 -25.96 -15.49 -3.68
C GLU A 369 -25.22 -14.25 -4.19
N LEU A 370 -25.68 -13.73 -5.33
CA LEU A 370 -25.20 -12.47 -5.90
C LEU A 370 -26.13 -11.35 -5.45
N VAL A 371 -25.54 -10.22 -5.09
CA VAL A 371 -26.27 -9.02 -4.67
C VAL A 371 -26.05 -7.92 -5.71
N LYS A 372 -27.15 -7.42 -6.27
CA LYS A 372 -27.14 -6.32 -7.23
C LYS A 372 -27.85 -5.10 -6.64
N PRO A 373 -27.16 -3.98 -6.39
CA PRO A 373 -27.79 -2.75 -5.93
C PRO A 373 -28.71 -2.17 -7.01
N LEU A 374 -29.88 -1.69 -6.59
CA LEU A 374 -30.76 -0.85 -7.39
C LEU A 374 -30.50 0.60 -7.00
N TYR A 375 -30.26 1.44 -8.00
CA TYR A 375 -29.88 2.83 -7.78
C TYR A 375 -31.04 3.79 -8.07
N GLN A 376 -31.06 4.90 -7.37
CA GLN A 376 -31.94 6.04 -7.61
C GLN A 376 -31.11 7.32 -7.65
N PHE A 377 -31.51 8.25 -8.52
CA PHE A 377 -30.86 9.54 -8.70
C PHE A 377 -31.88 10.66 -8.56
N ASP A 378 -31.48 11.80 -7.98
CA ASP A 378 -32.33 13.00 -7.95
C ASP A 378 -32.50 13.59 -9.36
N VAL A 379 -31.41 13.61 -10.13
CA VAL A 379 -31.42 13.91 -11.57
C VAL A 379 -31.27 12.60 -12.32
N ALA A 380 -32.26 12.24 -13.13
CA ALA A 380 -32.27 10.97 -13.86
C ALA A 380 -30.98 10.76 -14.67
N ALA A 381 -30.39 9.57 -14.54
CA ALA A 381 -29.23 9.13 -15.30
C ALA A 381 -29.48 7.68 -15.74
N ASP A 382 -29.78 7.48 -17.02
CA ASP A 382 -30.10 6.14 -17.54
C ASP A 382 -28.85 5.33 -17.93
N PHE A 383 -27.75 6.02 -18.23
CA PHE A 383 -26.45 5.43 -18.54
C PHE A 383 -25.44 5.82 -17.48
N PHE A 384 -25.11 4.87 -16.60
CA PHE A 384 -24.21 5.14 -15.48
C PHE A 384 -23.32 3.94 -15.14
N SER A 385 -22.23 4.22 -14.43
CA SER A 385 -21.32 3.24 -13.85
C SER A 385 -20.95 3.70 -12.44
N VAL A 386 -21.46 2.96 -11.45
CA VAL A 386 -21.14 3.21 -10.04
C VAL A 386 -19.82 2.51 -9.70
N ARG A 387 -18.83 3.29 -9.27
CA ARG A 387 -17.50 2.80 -8.90
C ARG A 387 -17.29 3.06 -7.41
N LEU A 388 -17.39 1.99 -6.63
CA LEU A 388 -17.07 2.04 -5.20
C LEU A 388 -15.57 2.24 -5.02
N THR A 389 -15.19 3.05 -4.02
CA THR A 389 -13.78 3.38 -3.76
C THR A 389 -12.93 2.11 -3.54
N PRO A 390 -11.84 1.90 -4.30
CA PRO A 390 -10.97 0.73 -4.13
C PRO A 390 -10.03 0.88 -2.93
N GLN A 391 -9.45 -0.25 -2.50
CA GLN A 391 -8.34 -0.24 -1.54
C GLN A 391 -7.06 0.28 -2.20
N LEU A 392 -6.21 0.97 -1.44
CA LEU A 392 -4.93 1.50 -1.92
C LEU A 392 -3.74 0.59 -1.61
N VAL A 393 -3.94 -0.39 -0.74
CA VAL A 393 -2.91 -1.35 -0.36
C VAL A 393 -2.46 -2.14 -1.59
N GLY A 394 -1.16 -2.14 -1.85
CA GLY A 394 -0.56 -2.87 -2.96
C GLY A 394 -0.59 -2.14 -4.31
N LEU A 395 -1.10 -0.90 -4.40
CA LEU A 395 -1.15 -0.18 -5.68
C LEU A 395 0.24 -0.01 -6.32
N GLY A 396 1.25 0.33 -5.53
CA GLY A 396 2.64 0.41 -6.03
C GLY A 396 3.21 -0.92 -6.52
N LEU A 397 2.71 -2.07 -6.05
CA LEU A 397 3.11 -3.38 -6.59
C LEU A 397 2.49 -3.65 -7.97
N LEU A 398 1.30 -3.13 -8.23
CA LEU A 398 0.67 -3.21 -9.55
C LEU A 398 1.38 -2.30 -10.56
N GLU A 399 1.87 -1.14 -10.10
CA GLU A 399 2.67 -0.22 -10.89
C GLU A 399 4.07 -0.76 -11.22
N ALA A 400 4.56 -1.76 -10.48
CA ALA A 400 5.84 -2.42 -10.71
C ALA A 400 5.76 -3.58 -11.73
N ILE A 401 4.57 -3.85 -12.31
CA ILE A 401 4.41 -4.87 -13.36
C ILE A 401 4.65 -4.21 -14.71
N ASP A 402 5.62 -4.72 -15.48
CA ASP A 402 5.90 -4.23 -16.84
C ASP A 402 4.63 -4.22 -17.70
N GLU A 403 4.35 -3.11 -18.39
CA GLU A 403 3.13 -3.00 -19.20
C GLU A 403 3.07 -4.02 -20.33
N ASP A 404 4.22 -4.48 -20.85
CA ASP A 404 4.28 -5.57 -21.83
C ASP A 404 3.79 -6.89 -21.25
N THR A 405 4.07 -7.15 -19.97
CA THR A 405 3.53 -8.33 -19.27
C THR A 405 2.01 -8.25 -19.21
N ILE A 406 1.46 -7.07 -18.93
CA ILE A 406 0.01 -6.86 -18.91
C ILE A 406 -0.59 -7.01 -20.31
N ALA A 407 0.07 -6.45 -21.34
CA ALA A 407 -0.37 -6.55 -22.73
C ALA A 407 -0.37 -8.01 -23.23
N ALA A 408 0.63 -8.81 -22.86
CA ALA A 408 0.72 -10.22 -23.21
C ALA A 408 -0.38 -11.09 -22.57
N LEU A 409 -0.99 -10.63 -21.47
CA LEU A 409 -2.12 -11.30 -20.81
C LEU A 409 -3.49 -10.92 -21.41
N ALA A 410 -3.54 -10.02 -22.40
CA ALA A 410 -4.79 -9.68 -23.07
C ALA A 410 -5.21 -10.82 -24.01
N ASP A 411 -6.34 -11.45 -23.68
CA ASP A 411 -7.00 -12.44 -24.54
C ASP A 411 -8.44 -11.98 -24.84
N PRO A 412 -8.64 -11.00 -25.75
CA PRO A 412 -9.96 -10.42 -26.01
C PRO A 412 -10.96 -11.40 -26.64
N ASP A 413 -10.45 -12.49 -27.22
CA ASP A 413 -11.19 -13.45 -28.03
C ASP A 413 -11.28 -14.85 -27.39
N ASP A 414 -10.79 -15.01 -26.14
CA ASP A 414 -10.78 -16.29 -25.40
C ASP A 414 -10.13 -17.40 -26.24
N ALA A 415 -8.93 -17.09 -26.77
CA ALA A 415 -8.19 -17.94 -27.69
C ALA A 415 -7.74 -19.25 -27.02
N ASP A 416 -7.55 -19.25 -25.70
CA ASP A 416 -7.22 -20.46 -24.93
C ASP A 416 -8.46 -21.26 -24.45
N GLN A 417 -9.67 -20.72 -24.68
CA GLN A 417 -10.96 -21.35 -24.37
C GLN A 417 -11.16 -21.66 -22.89
N ASP A 418 -10.56 -20.86 -22.00
CA ASP A 418 -10.76 -20.97 -20.56
C ASP A 418 -12.07 -20.27 -20.09
N GLY A 419 -12.71 -19.50 -20.99
CA GLY A 419 -13.93 -18.75 -20.74
C GLY A 419 -13.69 -17.31 -20.24
N ILE A 420 -12.46 -16.81 -20.29
CA ILE A 420 -12.06 -15.50 -19.76
C ILE A 420 -11.50 -14.62 -20.88
N SER A 421 -12.28 -13.62 -21.30
CA SER A 421 -11.83 -12.65 -22.31
C SER A 421 -11.22 -11.38 -21.71
N GLY A 422 -9.92 -11.41 -21.40
CA GLY A 422 -9.17 -10.26 -20.87
C GLY A 422 -8.91 -9.18 -21.92
N ARG A 423 -9.08 -7.89 -21.58
CA ARG A 423 -8.83 -6.77 -22.51
C ARG A 423 -7.94 -5.71 -21.89
N LEU A 424 -6.92 -5.29 -22.64
CA LEU A 424 -6.09 -4.14 -22.26
C LEU A 424 -6.94 -2.86 -22.27
N ARG A 425 -6.85 -2.05 -21.21
CA ARG A 425 -7.56 -0.77 -21.12
C ARG A 425 -6.60 0.41 -21.27
N LEU A 426 -6.64 1.02 -22.45
CA LEU A 426 -5.95 2.28 -22.72
C LEU A 426 -6.81 3.49 -22.30
N VAL A 427 -6.17 4.49 -21.70
CA VAL A 427 -6.75 5.74 -21.20
C VAL A 427 -5.92 6.91 -21.72
N CYS A 428 -6.54 8.01 -22.15
CA CYS A 428 -5.76 9.20 -22.53
C CYS A 428 -5.11 9.84 -21.29
N ASP A 429 -3.88 10.33 -21.42
CA ASP A 429 -3.25 11.15 -20.39
C ASP A 429 -4.09 12.44 -20.18
N PRO A 430 -4.54 12.74 -18.95
CA PRO A 430 -5.49 13.83 -18.66
C PRO A 430 -4.99 15.26 -18.92
#